data_AF-A0A1B1RZH2-F1
#
_entry.id   AF-A0A1B1RZH2-F1
#
_cell.length_a   1.000
_cell.length_b   1.000
_cell.length_c   1.000
_cell.angle_alpha   90.00
_cell.angle_beta   90.00
_cell.angle_gamma   90.00
#
_symmetry.space_group_name_H-M   'P 1'
#
loop_
_entity.id
_entity.type
_entity.pdbx_description
1 polymer ?
#
loop_
_entity_poly.entity_id
_entity_poly.type
_entity_poly.pdbx_seq_one_letter_code
_entity_poly.pdbx_strand_id
1 'polypeptide(L)'
;MSSITATTPTNLRKNLFSVLEDVTEANTEVIITLKSGKNAVLISEDELNSYREMAHLMSTKENRDRLNEAITQLENGEGTVRELLEEDKHAESLV
;
A
#
# COMPACT_ATOMS: atom_id res chain seq x y z
N MET A 1 9.21 -7.48 -10.11
CA MET A 1 8.68 -6.32 -10.86
C MET A 1 7.23 -6.65 -11.18
N SER A 2 6.28 -5.85 -10.71
CA SER A 2 4.87 -6.06 -11.06
C SER A 2 4.70 -5.84 -12.57
N SER A 3 3.98 -6.75 -13.25
CA SER A 3 3.78 -6.70 -14.70
C SER A 3 2.49 -5.92 -14.98
N ILE A 4 2.63 -4.75 -15.61
CA ILE A 4 1.50 -3.90 -15.96
C ILE A 4 0.84 -4.45 -17.23
N THR A 5 -0.45 -4.81 -17.14
CA THR A 5 -1.22 -5.34 -18.27
C THR A 5 -2.24 -4.31 -18.76
N ALA A 6 -2.33 -4.07 -20.07
CA ALA A 6 -3.29 -3.15 -20.67
C ALA A 6 -4.46 -3.88 -21.34
N THR A 7 -5.68 -3.44 -21.09
CA THR A 7 -6.92 -4.02 -21.64
C THR A 7 -7.92 -2.95 -22.05
N THR A 8 -8.86 -3.31 -22.94
CA THR A 8 -9.97 -2.42 -23.31
C THR A 8 -11.19 -2.70 -22.42
N PRO A 9 -12.11 -1.72 -22.21
CA PRO A 9 -13.34 -1.95 -21.43
C PRO A 9 -14.16 -3.14 -21.93
N THR A 10 -14.21 -3.34 -23.25
CA THR A 10 -14.92 -4.47 -23.86
C THR A 10 -14.27 -5.80 -23.50
N ASN A 11 -12.94 -5.86 -23.47
CA ASN A 11 -12.21 -7.07 -23.11
C ASN A 11 -12.29 -7.33 -21.59
N LEU A 12 -12.17 -6.29 -20.77
CA LEU A 12 -12.37 -6.39 -19.33
C LEU A 12 -13.76 -6.93 -18.99
N ARG A 13 -14.81 -6.42 -19.62
CA ARG A 13 -16.18 -6.89 -19.38
C ARG A 13 -16.36 -8.37 -19.70
N LYS A 14 -15.67 -8.88 -20.73
CA LYS A 14 -15.74 -10.29 -21.12
C LYS A 14 -15.00 -11.21 -20.15
N ASN A 15 -13.93 -10.72 -19.53
CA ASN A 15 -13.03 -11.52 -18.69
C ASN A 15 -13.02 -11.04 -17.23
N LEU A 16 -14.11 -10.43 -16.76
CA LEU A 16 -14.13 -9.66 -15.52
C LEU A 16 -13.65 -10.48 -14.32
N PHE A 17 -14.17 -11.69 -14.12
CA PHE A 17 -13.82 -12.52 -12.96
C PHE A 17 -12.35 -12.94 -12.97
N SER A 18 -11.83 -13.43 -14.10
CA SER A 18 -10.42 -13.79 -14.25
C SER A 18 -9.50 -12.59 -14.00
N VAL A 19 -9.85 -11.41 -14.51
CA VAL A 19 -9.05 -10.20 -14.27
C VAL A 19 -9.10 -9.78 -12.80
N LEU A 20 -10.22 -9.95 -12.10
CA LEU A 20 -10.32 -9.66 -10.68
C LEU A 20 -9.46 -10.63 -9.85
N GLU A 21 -9.53 -11.94 -10.14
CA GLU A 21 -8.70 -12.97 -9.50
C GLU A 21 -7.21 -12.66 -9.70
N ASP A 22 -6.79 -12.39 -10.95
CA ASP A 22 -5.40 -12.04 -11.27
C ASP A 22 -4.92 -10.80 -10.50
N VAL A 23 -5.74 -9.74 -10.44
CA VAL A 23 -5.39 -8.50 -9.72
C VAL A 23 -5.24 -8.76 -8.22
N THR A 24 -6.09 -9.60 -7.63
CA THR A 24 -6.04 -9.90 -6.19
C THR A 24 -4.97 -10.91 -5.81
N GLU A 25 -4.73 -11.95 -6.62
CA GLU A 25 -3.81 -13.03 -6.27
C GLU A 25 -2.37 -12.76 -6.73
N ALA A 26 -2.21 -12.12 -7.89
CA ALA A 26 -0.89 -11.86 -8.46
C ALA A 26 -0.36 -10.45 -8.14
N ASN A 27 -1.13 -9.61 -7.43
CA ASN A 27 -0.84 -8.19 -7.19
C ASN A 27 -0.43 -7.44 -8.47
N THR A 28 -1.13 -7.74 -9.56
CA THR A 28 -0.88 -7.14 -10.87
C THR A 28 -1.77 -5.93 -11.09
N GLU A 29 -1.19 -4.85 -11.63
CA GLU A 29 -1.93 -3.66 -12.02
C GLU A 29 -2.47 -3.80 -13.45
N VAL A 30 -3.75 -3.45 -13.64
CA VAL A 30 -4.41 -3.51 -14.97
C VAL A 30 -4.83 -2.12 -15.43
N ILE A 31 -4.28 -1.68 -16.56
CA ILE A 31 -4.64 -0.42 -17.22
C ILE A 31 -5.81 -0.67 -18.18
N ILE A 32 -6.89 0.07 -17.98
CA ILE A 32 -8.08 0.08 -18.84
C ILE A 32 -7.99 1.26 -19.80
N THR A 33 -7.76 0.98 -21.08
CA THR A 33 -7.60 2.02 -22.10
C THR A 33 -8.96 2.48 -22.63
N LEU A 34 -9.37 3.72 -22.31
CA LEU A 34 -10.63 4.28 -22.80
C LEU A 34 -10.43 5.01 -24.13
N LYS A 35 -11.47 4.97 -24.98
CA LYS A 35 -11.49 5.72 -26.25
C LYS A 35 -11.45 7.24 -26.05
N SER A 36 -11.78 7.73 -24.85
CA SER A 36 -11.68 9.14 -24.46
C SER A 36 -10.25 9.63 -24.22
N GLY A 37 -9.25 8.74 -24.27
CA GLY A 37 -7.84 9.05 -24.01
C GLY A 37 -7.49 9.15 -22.51
N LYS A 38 -8.46 9.03 -21.61
CA LYS A 38 -8.23 8.95 -20.16
C LYS A 38 -8.28 7.49 -19.73
N ASN A 39 -7.17 6.91 -19.31
CA ASN A 39 -7.15 5.52 -18.86
C ASN A 39 -7.62 5.41 -17.40
N ALA A 40 -8.16 4.26 -17.03
CA ALA A 40 -8.40 3.89 -15.64
C ALA A 40 -7.43 2.77 -15.24
N VAL A 41 -7.17 2.60 -13.94
CA VAL A 41 -6.34 1.52 -13.41
C VAL A 41 -7.15 0.71 -12.42
N LEU A 42 -7.04 -0.61 -12.49
CA LEU A 42 -7.58 -1.55 -11.53
C LEU A 42 -6.42 -2.15 -10.74
N ILE A 43 -6.54 -2.12 -9.42
CA ILE A 43 -5.59 -2.66 -8.44
C ILE A 43 -6.37 -3.38 -7.34
N SER A 44 -5.69 -4.23 -6.55
CA SER A 44 -6.29 -4.88 -5.40
C SER A 44 -6.60 -3.87 -4.29
N GLU A 45 -7.48 -4.24 -3.37
CA GLU A 45 -7.78 -3.41 -2.19
C GLU A 45 -6.52 -3.21 -1.33
N ASP A 46 -5.75 -4.29 -1.13
CA ASP A 46 -4.51 -4.25 -0.34
C ASP A 46 -3.48 -3.29 -0.93
N GLU A 47 -3.33 -3.29 -2.26
CA GLU A 47 -2.45 -2.36 -2.97
C GLU A 47 -2.93 -0.91 -2.81
N LEU A 48 -4.25 -0.66 -2.93
CA LEU A 48 -4.83 0.66 -2.69
C LEU A 48 -4.60 1.15 -1.25
N ASN A 49 -4.75 0.26 -0.27
CA ASN A 49 -4.51 0.59 1.15
C ASN A 49 -3.03 0.89 1.40
N SER A 50 -2.12 0.10 0.82
CA SER A 50 -0.68 0.34 0.87
C SER A 50 -0.31 1.71 0.30
N TYR A 51 -0.85 2.07 -0.87
CA TYR A 51 -0.63 3.40 -1.45
C TYR A 51 -1.20 4.54 -0.60
N ARG A 52 -2.36 4.35 0.02
CA ARG A 52 -2.96 5.34 0.93
C ARG A 52 -2.14 5.52 2.19
N GLU A 53 -1.65 4.44 2.77
CA GLU A 53 -0.78 4.46 3.94
C GLU A 53 0.55 5.12 3.61
N MET A 54 1.17 4.78 2.48
CA MET A 54 2.36 5.47 1.99
C MET A 54 2.11 6.96 1.81
N ALA A 55 1.00 7.35 1.17
CA ALA A 55 0.65 8.76 0.99
C ALA A 55 0.42 9.46 2.34
N HIS A 56 -0.14 8.76 3.33
CA HIS A 56 -0.33 9.26 4.69
C HIS A 56 1.01 9.44 5.43
N LEU A 57 1.89 8.44 5.42
CA LEU A 57 3.23 8.52 6.00
C LEU A 57 4.08 9.61 5.33
N MET A 58 3.96 9.76 4.02
CA MET A 58 4.67 10.77 3.22
C MET A 58 3.99 12.15 3.19
N SER A 59 2.85 12.30 3.86
CA SER A 59 1.98 13.49 3.76
C SER A 59 2.64 14.77 4.27
N THR A 60 3.60 14.66 5.17
CA THR A 60 4.38 15.81 5.67
C THR A 60 5.86 15.59 5.42
N LYS A 61 6.56 16.68 5.06
CA LYS A 61 8.02 16.66 4.89
C LYS A 61 8.70 16.19 6.17
N GLU A 62 8.23 16.67 7.32
CA GLU A 62 8.76 16.32 8.63
C GLU A 62 8.65 14.82 8.92
N ASN A 63 7.49 14.18 8.67
CA ASN A 63 7.31 12.76 8.94
C ASN A 63 8.12 11.87 7.98
N ARG A 64 8.22 12.28 6.71
CA ARG A 64 9.08 11.61 5.72
C ARG A 64 10.55 11.68 6.12
N ASP A 65 11.03 12.85 6.54
CA ASP A 65 12.43 13.04 6.91
C ASP A 65 12.77 12.21 8.15
N ARG A 66 11.89 12.19 9.18
CA ARG A 66 12.04 11.34 10.36
C ARG A 66 12.06 9.85 10.03
N LEU A 67 11.19 9.39 9.11
CA LEU A 67 11.16 8.00 8.69
C LEU A 67 12.45 7.60 7.95
N ASN A 68 12.92 8.45 7.03
CA ASN A 68 14.16 8.22 6.30
C ASN A 68 15.38 8.22 7.23
N GLU A 69 15.41 9.11 8.22
CA GLU A 69 16.45 9.14 9.24
C GLU A 69 16.45 7.83 10.06
N ALA A 70 15.28 7.36 10.50
CA ALA A 70 15.17 6.09 11.23
C ALA A 70 15.62 4.88 10.40
N ILE A 71 15.28 4.83 9.11
CA ILE A 71 15.76 3.79 8.18
C ILE A 71 17.29 3.85 8.09
N THR A 72 17.87 5.05 7.90
CA THR A 72 19.32 5.24 7.79
C THR A 72 20.04 4.79 9.07
N GLN A 73 19.52 5.15 10.24
CA GLN A 73 20.07 4.71 11.54
C GLN A 73 20.04 3.18 11.66
N LEU A 74 18.95 2.53 11.24
CA LEU A 74 18.84 1.07 11.28
C LEU A 74 19.82 0.39 10.30
N GLU A 75 19.95 0.89 9.08
CA GLU A 75 20.90 0.37 8.07
C GLU A 75 22.36 0.52 8.52
N ASN A 76 22.68 1.59 9.24
CA ASN A 76 24.00 1.84 9.83
C ASN A 76 24.25 1.08 11.14
N GLY A 77 23.27 0.32 11.64
CA GLY A 77 23.38 -0.44 12.89
C GLY A 77 23.29 0.40 14.17
N GLU A 78 22.78 1.64 14.08
CA GLU A 78 22.58 2.57 15.19
C GLU A 78 21.28 2.30 15.97
N GLY A 79 20.52 1.27 15.56
CA GLY A 79 19.31 0.83 16.25
C GLY A 79 19.58 0.27 17.65
N THR A 80 18.70 0.58 18.60
CA THR A 80 18.76 0.01 19.96
C THR A 80 17.65 -1.02 20.16
N VAL A 81 18.00 -2.25 20.55
CA VAL A 81 17.02 -3.27 20.95
C VAL A 81 16.43 -2.89 22.30
N ARG A 82 15.10 -2.92 22.41
CA ARG A 82 14.37 -2.68 23.65
C ARG A 82 13.39 -3.82 23.88
N GLU A 83 13.23 -4.22 25.14
CA GLU A 83 12.16 -5.14 25.53
C GLU A 83 10.82 -4.40 25.45
N LEU A 84 9.76 -5.13 25.07
CA LEU A 84 8.41 -4.60 25.07
C LEU A 84 8.03 -4.27 26.51
N LEU A 85 7.50 -3.07 26.73
CA LEU A 85 6.90 -2.73 28.02
C LEU A 85 5.62 -3.54 28.17
N GLU A 86 5.43 -4.19 29.32
CA GLU A 86 4.13 -4.77 29.65
C GLU A 86 3.11 -3.63 29.81
N GLU A 87 1.91 -3.78 29.25
CA GLU A 87 0.83 -2.81 29.43
C GLU A 87 0.46 -2.74 30.91
N ASP A 88 0.67 -1.59 31.55
CA ASP A 88 0.16 -1.31 32.89
C ASP A 88 -1.38 -1.39 32.86
N LYS A 89 -1.95 -2.51 33.31
CA LYS A 89 -3.41 -2.72 33.52
C LYS A 89 -3.98 -1.88 34.68
N HIS A 90 -3.59 -0.61 34.80
CA HIS A 90 -4.01 0.26 35.91
C HIS A 90 -5.06 1.32 35.56
N ALA A 91 -5.68 1.26 34.38
CA ALA A 91 -6.74 2.20 33.98
C ALA A 91 -8.19 1.70 34.18
N GLU A 92 -8.45 0.71 35.06
CA GLU A 92 -9.82 0.23 35.36
C GLU A 92 -10.20 0.24 36.86
N SER A 93 -9.60 1.10 37.71
CA SER A 93 -10.01 1.21 39.13
C SER A 93 -10.44 2.60 39.58
N LEU A 94 -11.07 3.39 38.71
CA LEU A 94 -11.81 4.60 39.12
C LEU A 94 -13.19 4.64 38.44
N VAL A 95 -14.09 3.75 38.87
CA VAL A 95 -15.54 3.98 38.93
C VAL A 95 -16.06 3.40 40.24
#